data_AF-A0A7R9V8P3-F1
#
_entry.id   AF-A0A7R9V8P3-F1
#
_cell.length_a   1.000
_cell.length_b   1.000
_cell.length_c   1.000
_cell.angle_alpha   90.00
_cell.angle_beta   90.00
_cell.angle_gamma   90.00
#
_symmetry.space_group_name_H-M   'P 1'
#
loop_
_entity.id
_entity.type
_entity.pdbx_description
1 polymer ?
#
loop_
_entity_poly.entity_id
_entity_poly.type
_entity_poly.pdbx_seq_one_letter_code
_entity_poly.pdbx_strand_id
1 'polypeptide(L)'
;PSALEPLCMHASAADFASIRLMLAGAESMPSRLIGAVKIAAPAAKLSNLYGPTECTICCVSIDVTNYDADGVASVPIGKPGINQPCYVLDASMRMCPVGVPGELV
;
A
#
# COMPACT_ATOMS: atom_id res chain seq x y z
N PRO A 1 -5.34 -2.09 6.45
CA PRO A 1 -4.71 -3.41 6.20
C PRO A 1 -5.14 -4.48 7.20
N SER A 2 -5.38 -4.07 8.45
CA SER A 2 -5.86 -4.87 9.57
C SER A 2 -7.08 -5.75 9.26
N ALA A 3 -8.03 -5.27 8.45
CA ALA A 3 -9.23 -6.03 8.09
C ALA A 3 -9.00 -7.10 7.01
N LEU A 4 -8.07 -6.87 6.08
CA LEU A 4 -7.83 -7.80 4.97
C LEU A 4 -7.13 -9.07 5.44
N GLU A 5 -6.28 -8.95 6.45
CA GLU A 5 -5.55 -10.08 7.00
C GLU A 5 -6.42 -11.21 7.57
N PRO A 6 -7.36 -10.98 8.51
CA PRO A 6 -8.24 -12.03 8.99
C PRO A 6 -9.17 -12.55 7.89
N LEU A 7 -9.54 -11.73 6.90
CA LEU A 7 -10.29 -12.20 5.73
C LEU A 7 -9.49 -13.25 4.95
N CYS A 8 -8.21 -13.01 4.68
CA CYS A 8 -7.34 -13.99 4.00
C CYS A 8 -7.10 -15.25 4.83
N MET A 9 -7.18 -15.18 6.16
CA MET A 9 -7.01 -16.36 7.04
C MET A 9 -8.25 -17.26 7.10
N HIS A 10 -9.44 -16.72 6.85
CA HIS A 10 -10.71 -17.45 7.00
C HIS A 10 -11.44 -17.71 5.68
N ALA A 11 -11.11 -17.00 4.61
CA ALA A 11 -11.66 -17.20 3.28
C ALA A 11 -10.79 -18.16 2.45
N SER A 12 -11.44 -18.85 1.52
CA SER A 12 -10.81 -19.72 0.53
C SER A 12 -10.60 -19.00 -0.81
N ALA A 13 -9.79 -19.59 -1.69
CA ALA A 13 -9.65 -19.10 -3.06
C ALA A 13 -10.97 -19.08 -3.84
N ALA A 14 -11.93 -19.93 -3.49
CA ALA A 14 -13.26 -19.92 -4.10
C ALA A 14 -14.06 -18.66 -3.70
N ASP A 15 -13.94 -18.23 -2.45
CA ASP A 15 -14.63 -17.03 -1.94
C ASP A 15 -14.14 -15.75 -2.63
N PHE A 16 -12.87 -15.75 -3.07
CA PHE A 16 -12.25 -14.64 -3.80
C PHE A 16 -12.16 -14.85 -5.32
N ALA A 17 -12.78 -15.88 -5.89
CA ALA A 17 -12.61 -16.24 -7.30
C ALA A 17 -12.99 -15.13 -8.30
N SER A 18 -13.93 -14.25 -7.94
CA SER A 18 -14.35 -13.11 -8.76
C SER A 18 -13.58 -11.83 -8.48
N ILE A 19 -12.85 -11.75 -7.36
CA ILE A 19 -12.07 -10.56 -7.00
C ILE A 19 -10.88 -10.42 -7.96
N ARG A 20 -10.68 -9.19 -8.45
CA ARG A 20 -9.60 -8.85 -9.40
C ARG A 20 -8.58 -7.89 -8.81
N LEU A 21 -9.00 -7.08 -7.83
CA LEU A 21 -8.18 -6.05 -7.23
C LEU A 21 -8.59 -5.89 -5.77
N MET A 22 -7.60 -5.97 -4.89
CA MET A 22 -7.70 -5.66 -3.48
C MET A 22 -6.92 -4.38 -3.22
N LEU A 23 -7.60 -3.40 -2.63
CA LEU A 23 -7.01 -2.12 -2.26
C LEU A 23 -6.92 -2.07 -0.74
N ALA A 24 -5.70 -1.89 -0.21
CA ALA A 24 -5.46 -1.74 1.21
C ALA A 24 -4.83 -0.38 1.49
N GLY A 25 -5.30 0.33 2.50
CA GLY A 25 -4.74 1.65 2.88
C GLY A 25 -5.19 2.07 4.27
N ALA A 26 -4.95 3.35 4.61
CA ALA A 26 -5.21 3.98 5.92
C ALA A 26 -4.32 3.54 7.10
N GLU A 27 -3.53 2.47 6.94
CA GLU A 27 -2.58 1.98 7.93
C GLU A 27 -1.32 1.48 7.21
N SER A 28 -0.21 1.38 7.93
CA SER A 28 1.00 0.73 7.39
C SER A 28 0.69 -0.72 7.01
N MET A 29 1.08 -1.12 5.80
CA MET A 29 0.88 -2.48 5.33
C MET A 29 2.10 -3.35 5.69
N PRO A 30 1.90 -4.41 6.51
CA PRO A 30 2.98 -5.33 6.82
C PRO A 30 3.26 -6.24 5.61
N SER A 31 4.53 -6.59 5.38
CA SER A 31 4.97 -7.47 4.29
C SER A 31 4.25 -8.81 4.26
N ARG A 32 3.94 -9.38 5.44
CA ARG A 32 3.22 -10.66 5.57
C ARG A 32 1.83 -10.68 4.92
N LEU A 33 1.16 -9.53 4.80
CA LEU A 33 -0.16 -9.44 4.16
C LEU A 33 -0.09 -9.78 2.66
N ILE A 34 1.02 -9.46 1.99
CA ILE A 34 1.22 -9.77 0.57
C ILE A 34 1.17 -11.30 0.37
N GLY A 35 1.86 -12.05 1.23
CA GLY A 35 1.85 -13.51 1.20
C GLY A 35 0.47 -14.10 1.47
N ALA A 36 -0.24 -13.58 2.47
CA ALA A 36 -1.60 -14.04 2.80
C ALA A 36 -2.58 -13.83 1.64
N VAL A 37 -2.54 -12.67 0.97
CA VAL A 37 -3.38 -12.38 -0.20
C VAL A 37 -3.00 -13.27 -1.38
N LYS A 38 -1.70 -13.50 -1.63
CA LYS A 38 -1.24 -14.37 -2.72
C LYS A 38 -1.75 -15.81 -2.59
N ILE A 39 -1.87 -16.31 -1.37
CA ILE A 39 -2.41 -17.65 -1.08
C ILE A 39 -3.94 -17.65 -1.21
N ALA A 40 -4.62 -16.68 -0.56
CA ALA A 40 -6.07 -16.67 -0.48
C ALA A 40 -6.75 -16.21 -1.77
N ALA A 41 -6.14 -15.32 -2.54
CA ALA A 41 -6.71 -14.71 -3.75
C ALA A 41 -5.67 -14.61 -4.88
N PRO A 42 -5.15 -15.74 -5.40
CA PRO A 42 -4.03 -15.75 -6.35
C PRO A 42 -4.32 -15.05 -7.70
N ALA A 43 -5.60 -14.86 -8.05
CA ALA A 43 -6.02 -14.16 -9.26
C ALA A 43 -6.21 -12.65 -9.07
N ALA A 44 -6.16 -12.15 -7.82
CA ALA A 44 -6.36 -10.75 -7.52
C ALA A 44 -5.02 -10.00 -7.49
N LYS A 45 -5.04 -8.76 -7.97
CA LYS A 45 -3.97 -7.78 -7.72
C LYS A 45 -4.10 -7.19 -6.33
N LEU A 46 -2.99 -6.79 -5.74
CA LEU A 46 -2.96 -6.10 -4.44
C LEU A 46 -2.25 -4.76 -4.60
N SER A 47 -2.88 -3.67 -4.14
CA SER A 47 -2.25 -2.35 -4.09
C SER A 47 -2.29 -1.78 -2.68
N ASN A 48 -1.16 -1.19 -2.27
CA ASN A 48 -1.09 -0.33 -1.10
C ASN A 48 -1.49 1.09 -1.52
N LEU A 49 -2.39 1.71 -0.77
CA LEU A 49 -2.88 3.07 -0.99
C LEU A 49 -2.59 3.93 0.22
N TYR A 50 -2.22 5.17 -0.05
CA TYR A 50 -2.08 6.21 0.95
C TYR A 50 -2.74 7.50 0.47
N GLY A 51 -3.47 8.13 1.36
CA GLY A 51 -4.04 9.46 1.16
C GLY A 51 -4.80 9.89 2.40
N PRO A 52 -4.52 11.07 2.96
CA PRO A 52 -5.38 11.66 3.96
C PRO A 52 -6.72 12.09 3.33
N THR A 53 -7.72 12.39 4.16
CA THR A 53 -9.06 12.76 3.69
C THR A 53 -9.02 14.01 2.81
N GLU A 54 -8.18 14.98 3.19
CA GLU A 54 -7.93 16.26 2.54
C GLU A 54 -7.42 16.11 1.10
N CYS A 55 -6.78 14.98 0.78
CA CYS A 55 -6.24 14.67 -0.54
C CYS A 55 -7.16 13.75 -1.37
N THR A 56 -8.44 13.63 -1.01
CA THR A 56 -9.48 12.88 -1.74
C THR A 56 -9.19 11.38 -1.80
N ILE A 57 -9.31 10.70 -0.66
CA ILE A 57 -9.19 9.23 -0.47
C ILE A 57 -7.77 8.69 -0.66
N CYS A 58 -7.18 8.81 -1.86
CA CYS A 58 -5.89 8.23 -2.20
C CYS A 58 -5.15 9.16 -3.17
N CYS A 59 -3.92 9.51 -2.82
CA CYS A 59 -3.03 10.31 -3.67
C CYS A 59 -1.70 9.62 -3.99
N VAL A 60 -1.34 8.55 -3.26
CA VAL A 60 -0.11 7.78 -3.46
C VAL A 60 -0.47 6.29 -3.47
N SER A 61 0.09 5.53 -4.40
CA SER A 61 -0.14 4.08 -4.45
C SER A 61 1.03 3.29 -5.04
N ILE A 62 1.05 1.99 -4.72
CA ILE A 62 1.93 1.00 -5.33
C ILE A 62 1.20 -0.32 -5.55
N ASP A 63 1.38 -0.93 -6.72
CA ASP A 63 1.00 -2.32 -6.97
C ASP A 63 2.06 -3.24 -6.34
N VAL A 64 1.61 -4.09 -5.42
CA VAL A 64 2.46 -5.03 -4.69
C VAL A 64 2.17 -6.49 -5.02
N THR A 65 1.43 -6.76 -6.09
CA THR A 65 1.02 -8.11 -6.50
C THR A 65 2.21 -9.07 -6.61
N ASN A 66 3.35 -8.58 -7.12
CA ASN A 66 4.60 -9.34 -7.25
C ASN A 66 5.75 -8.70 -6.45
N TYR A 67 5.44 -7.93 -5.41
CA TYR A 67 6.45 -7.27 -4.60
C TYR A 67 7.23 -8.29 -3.78
N ASP A 68 8.56 -8.26 -3.92
CA ASP A 68 9.45 -9.02 -3.05
C ASP A 68 9.51 -8.32 -1.68
N ALA A 69 8.91 -8.96 -0.69
CA ALA A 69 8.76 -8.42 0.63
C ALA A 69 9.82 -8.98 1.61
N ASP A 70 10.75 -9.79 1.12
CA ASP A 70 11.79 -10.42 1.96
C ASP A 70 12.71 -9.35 2.55
N GLY A 71 12.87 -9.38 3.88
CA GLY A 71 13.72 -8.44 4.61
C GLY A 71 13.14 -7.03 4.78
N VAL A 72 11.91 -6.76 4.32
CA VAL A 72 11.26 -5.45 4.45
C VAL A 72 10.24 -5.47 5.60
N ALA A 73 10.41 -4.59 6.57
CA ALA A 73 9.51 -4.48 7.73
C ALA A 73 8.12 -3.91 7.37
N SER A 74 8.06 -2.97 6.42
CA SER A 74 6.81 -2.32 6.00
C SER A 74 6.83 -1.99 4.51
N VAL A 75 5.70 -2.20 3.84
CA VAL A 75 5.56 -1.93 2.41
C VAL A 75 5.53 -0.42 2.15
N PRO A 76 6.28 0.11 1.16
CA PRO A 76 6.22 1.51 0.78
C PRO A 76 4.80 1.95 0.39
N ILE A 77 4.50 3.24 0.54
CA ILE A 77 3.22 3.81 0.08
C ILE A 77 3.16 3.98 -1.44
N GLY A 78 4.31 4.09 -2.10
CA GLY A 78 4.43 4.09 -3.55
C GLY A 78 4.73 5.45 -4.19
N LYS A 79 4.09 5.71 -5.33
CA LYS A 79 4.28 6.92 -6.13
C LYS A 79 2.99 7.73 -6.20
N PRO A 80 3.09 9.05 -6.36
CA PRO A 80 1.92 9.90 -6.45
C PRO A 80 1.12 9.64 -7.72
N GLY A 81 -0.19 9.86 -7.64
CA GLY A 81 -1.10 9.77 -8.77
C GLY A 81 -0.89 10.87 -9.80
N ILE A 82 -1.56 10.73 -10.94
CA ILE A 82 -1.52 11.74 -12.01
C ILE A 82 -2.09 13.05 -11.45
N ASN A 83 -1.36 14.15 -11.64
CA ASN A 83 -1.72 15.50 -11.15
C ASN A 83 -1.88 15.61 -9.63
N GLN A 84 -1.26 14.72 -8.86
CA GLN A 84 -1.22 14.76 -7.40
C GLN A 84 0.24 14.84 -6.96
N PRO A 85 0.89 16.02 -6.98
CA PRO A 85 2.28 16.12 -6.55
C PRO A 85 2.41 15.78 -5.07
N CYS A 86 3.58 15.25 -4.69
CA CYS A 86 3.87 14.85 -3.32
C CYS A 86 5.35 15.13 -3.05
N TYR A 87 5.64 15.82 -1.95
CA TYR A 87 6.96 16.32 -1.61
C TYR A 87 7.37 15.84 -0.21
N VAL A 88 8.66 15.60 -0.03
CA VAL A 88 9.24 15.34 1.29
C VAL A 88 10.07 16.56 1.67
N LEU A 89 9.62 17.29 2.68
CA LEU A 89 10.14 18.61 3.05
C LEU A 89 10.80 18.61 4.43
N ASP A 90 11.83 19.43 4.59
CA ASP A 90 12.41 19.77 5.89
C ASP A 90 11.61 20.88 6.61
N ALA A 91 11.99 21.20 7.84
CA ALA A 91 11.33 22.25 8.63
C ALA A 91 11.44 23.67 8.03
N SER A 92 12.28 23.87 7.02
CA SER A 92 12.42 25.12 6.26
C SER A 92 11.68 25.09 4.92
N MET A 93 10.80 24.10 4.68
CA MET A 93 10.05 23.89 3.43
C MET A 93 10.94 23.64 2.21
N ARG A 94 12.11 23.02 2.40
CA ARG A 94 13.00 22.61 1.31
C ARG A 94 12.92 21.11 1.08
N MET A 95 13.12 20.68 -0.16
CA MET A 95 13.14 19.25 -0.51
C MET A 95 14.24 18.50 0.23
N CYS A 96 13.87 17.40 0.90
CA CYS A 96 14.83 16.49 1.50
C CYS A 96 15.58 15.69 0.42
N PRO A 97 16.89 15.41 0.60
CA PRO A 97 17.62 14.45 -0.21
C PRO A 97 17.04 13.03 -0.08
N VAL A 98 17.34 12.17 -1.06
CA VAL A 98 16.92 10.76 -1.03
C VAL A 98 17.43 10.07 0.23
N GLY A 99 16.53 9.40 0.95
CA GLY A 99 16.83 8.65 2.17
C GLY A 99 16.84 9.49 3.45
N VAL A 100 16.72 10.83 3.35
CA VAL A 100 16.59 11.71 4.51
C VAL A 100 15.11 11.87 4.87
N PRO A 101 14.67 11.53 6.09
CA PRO A 101 13.28 11.71 6.51
C PRO A 101 12.86 13.18 6.51
N GLY A 102 11.59 13.43 6.20
CA GLY A 102 10.97 14.76 6.22
C GLY A 102 9.45 14.65 6.29
N GLU A 103 8.77 15.79 6.31
CA GLU A 103 7.32 15.88 6.28
C GLU A 103 6.78 15.63 4.87
N LEU A 104 5.70 14.86 4.75
CA LEU A 104 5.05 14.57 3.48
C LEU A 104 3.94 15.60 3.22
N VAL A 105 4.04 16.32 2.10
CA VAL A 105 3.07 17.37 1.67
C VAL A 105 2.57 17.11 0.25
#